data_AF-A0A920H2D1-F1
#
_entry.id   AF-A0A920H2D1-F1
#
_cell.length_a   1.000
_cell.length_b   1.000
_cell.length_c   1.000
_cell.angle_alpha   90.00
_cell.angle_beta   90.00
_cell.angle_gamma   90.00
#
_symmetry.space_group_name_H-M   'P 1'
#
loop_
_entity.id
_entity.type
_entity.pdbx_description
1 polymer ?
#
loop_
_entity_poly.entity_id
_entity_poly.type
_entity_poly.pdbx_seq_one_letter_code
_entity_poly.pdbx_strand_id
1 'polypeptide(L)'
;MTTTAHKQLETSLEDYPEVRTVDYFSKPEAEEEFKVLFKDQPELLAEVDYEILPASLRINLNDPSNYKLIIERLDGNPAVKEIRTSGEAIERLLSLTDTLVISASAFALLIGFAAFILIINTLRLAAYSKKKEIKIMRLIGASSTYIRLPFIFEAVIESLIGTSIAVGFGWALIEYSKSSVVADSIFDINISDDYLIFLTLSLLMFSLIFGLFASFVGIRKALND
;
A
#
# COMPACT_ATOMS: atom_id res chain seq x y z
N MET A 1 -38.20 -15.45 -17.87
CA MET A 1 -36.97 -16.22 -18.18
C MET A 1 -35.68 -15.50 -17.78
N THR A 2 -35.74 -14.22 -17.40
CA THR A 2 -34.59 -13.38 -17.05
C THR A 2 -33.96 -13.66 -15.68
N THR A 3 -34.71 -14.26 -14.74
CA THR A 3 -34.25 -14.44 -13.34
C THR A 3 -33.15 -15.50 -13.17
N THR A 4 -33.07 -16.48 -14.07
CA THR A 4 -32.08 -17.57 -13.99
C THR A 4 -30.75 -17.17 -14.64
N ALA A 5 -30.80 -16.44 -15.75
CA ALA A 5 -29.62 -16.05 -16.51
C ALA A 5 -28.77 -14.99 -15.80
N HIS A 6 -29.41 -13.98 -15.16
CA HIS A 6 -28.65 -12.97 -14.40
C HIS A 6 -27.95 -13.61 -13.20
N LYS A 7 -28.60 -14.54 -12.50
CA LYS A 7 -28.06 -15.17 -11.29
C LYS A 7 -26.91 -16.10 -11.63
N GLN A 8 -26.98 -16.79 -12.77
CA GLN A 8 -25.87 -17.58 -13.28
C GLN A 8 -24.67 -16.71 -13.69
N LEU A 9 -24.93 -15.55 -14.30
CA LEU A 9 -23.87 -14.61 -14.67
C LEU A 9 -23.21 -13.97 -13.43
N GLU A 10 -24.00 -13.60 -12.43
CA GLU A 10 -23.55 -13.09 -11.14
C GLU A 10 -22.62 -14.10 -10.45
N THR A 11 -23.05 -15.35 -10.27
CA THR A 11 -22.20 -16.40 -9.67
C THR A 11 -20.93 -16.65 -10.49
N SER A 12 -21.01 -16.65 -11.82
CA SER A 12 -19.83 -16.81 -12.68
C SER A 12 -18.83 -15.65 -12.56
N LEU A 13 -19.31 -14.45 -12.25
CA LEU A 13 -18.48 -13.26 -12.03
C LEU A 13 -17.85 -13.27 -10.65
N GLU A 14 -18.56 -13.75 -9.63
CA GLU A 14 -18.03 -13.94 -8.27
C GLU A 14 -16.91 -14.98 -8.22
N ASP A 15 -16.94 -15.98 -9.11
CA ASP A 15 -15.88 -17.01 -9.23
C ASP A 15 -14.58 -16.46 -9.84
N TYR A 16 -14.58 -15.26 -10.43
CA TYR A 16 -13.37 -14.68 -11.01
C TYR A 16 -12.44 -14.13 -9.91
N PRO A 17 -11.16 -14.55 -9.89
CA PRO A 17 -10.21 -14.10 -8.86
C PRO A 17 -9.93 -12.59 -8.91
N GLU A 18 -10.18 -11.94 -10.05
CA GLU A 18 -9.99 -10.52 -10.22
C GLU A 18 -11.16 -9.68 -9.67
N VAL A 19 -12.30 -10.31 -9.40
CA VAL A 19 -13.52 -9.66 -8.92
C VAL A 19 -13.55 -9.68 -7.39
N ARG A 20 -13.86 -8.52 -6.80
CA ARG A 20 -14.01 -8.32 -5.36
C ARG A 20 -15.47 -8.47 -4.93
N THR A 21 -16.37 -7.75 -5.60
CA THR A 21 -17.82 -7.85 -5.37
C THR A 21 -18.57 -7.70 -6.68
N VAL A 22 -19.75 -8.31 -6.75
CA VAL A 22 -20.72 -8.13 -7.83
C VAL A 22 -22.03 -7.70 -7.18
N ASP A 23 -22.43 -6.47 -7.43
CA ASP A 23 -23.64 -5.91 -6.85
C ASP A 23 -24.73 -5.80 -7.93
N TYR A 24 -25.84 -6.52 -7.75
CA TYR A 24 -27.00 -6.39 -8.62
C TYR A 24 -27.73 -5.09 -8.31
N PHE A 25 -27.82 -4.24 -9.33
CA PHE A 25 -28.50 -2.95 -9.27
C PHE A 25 -29.78 -3.01 -10.08
N SER A 26 -30.90 -2.99 -9.37
CA SER A 26 -32.23 -3.13 -9.93
C SER A 26 -32.69 -1.84 -10.63
N LYS A 27 -33.74 -1.95 -11.46
CA LYS A 27 -34.33 -0.77 -12.11
C LYS A 27 -34.83 0.30 -11.12
N PRO A 28 -35.55 -0.05 -10.03
CA PRO A 28 -35.97 0.94 -9.05
C PRO A 28 -34.79 1.67 -8.37
N GLU A 29 -33.72 0.95 -8.04
CA GLU A 29 -32.51 1.55 -7.46
C GLU A 29 -31.82 2.50 -8.46
N ALA A 30 -31.81 2.14 -9.75
CA ALA A 30 -31.32 3.01 -10.82
C ALA A 30 -32.14 4.28 -10.99
N GLU A 31 -33.47 4.20 -10.84
CA GLU A 31 -34.34 5.37 -10.84
C GLU A 31 -34.06 6.30 -9.64
N GLU A 32 -33.89 5.75 -8.44
CA GLU A 32 -33.58 6.52 -7.25
C GLU A 32 -32.22 7.23 -7.36
N GLU A 33 -31.18 6.51 -7.78
CA GLU A 33 -29.85 7.09 -7.97
C GLU A 33 -29.86 8.18 -9.06
N PHE A 34 -30.59 7.97 -10.15
CA PHE A 34 -30.76 9.00 -11.19
C PHE A 34 -31.38 10.28 -10.62
N LYS A 35 -32.44 10.15 -9.81
CA LYS A 35 -33.06 11.30 -9.13
C LYS A 35 -32.09 12.02 -8.19
N VAL A 36 -31.21 11.29 -7.51
CA VAL A 36 -30.20 11.87 -6.62
C VAL A 36 -29.11 12.61 -7.42
N LEU A 37 -28.59 11.99 -8.48
CA LEU A 37 -27.51 12.54 -9.31
C LEU A 37 -27.96 13.81 -10.05
N PHE A 38 -29.21 13.86 -10.50
CA PHE A 38 -29.77 14.97 -11.28
C PHE A 38 -30.75 15.85 -10.48
N LYS A 39 -30.72 15.79 -9.14
CA LYS A 39 -31.60 16.58 -8.25
C LYS A 39 -31.62 18.09 -8.56
N ASP A 40 -30.49 18.60 -9.06
CA ASP A 40 -30.30 20.03 -9.38
C ASP A 40 -30.71 20.37 -10.82
N GLN A 41 -31.21 19.40 -11.60
CA GLN A 41 -31.61 19.51 -13.01
C GLN A 41 -33.06 19.02 -13.20
N PRO A 42 -34.07 19.78 -12.74
CA PRO A 42 -35.47 19.36 -12.72
C PRO A 42 -36.06 19.09 -14.12
N GLU A 43 -35.51 19.72 -15.16
CA GLU A 43 -35.90 19.51 -16.55
C GLU A 43 -35.57 18.08 -17.02
N LEU A 44 -34.38 17.56 -16.66
CA LEU A 44 -33.99 16.17 -16.98
C LEU A 44 -34.83 15.14 -16.24
N LEU A 45 -35.22 15.43 -14.98
CA LEU A 45 -36.04 14.53 -14.18
C LEU A 45 -37.49 14.42 -14.68
N ALA A 46 -37.99 15.45 -15.38
CA ALA A 46 -39.35 15.50 -15.89
C ALA A 46 -39.49 14.87 -17.30
N GLU A 47 -38.41 14.85 -18.09
CA GLU A 47 -38.42 14.43 -19.49
C GLU A 47 -37.86 13.01 -19.72
N VAL A 48 -37.17 12.45 -18.73
CA VAL A 48 -36.62 11.09 -18.81
C VAL A 48 -37.73 10.04 -18.65
N ASP A 49 -37.78 9.12 -19.60
CA ASP A 49 -38.50 7.87 -19.43
C ASP A 49 -37.69 6.95 -18.51
N TYR A 50 -38.24 6.59 -17.35
CA TYR A 50 -37.55 5.73 -16.39
C TYR A 50 -37.59 4.25 -16.80
N GLU A 51 -38.48 3.85 -17.73
CA GLU A 51 -38.60 2.45 -18.17
C GLU A 51 -37.37 1.97 -18.96
N ILE A 52 -36.67 2.90 -19.62
CA ILE A 52 -35.46 2.63 -20.41
C ILE A 52 -34.22 2.37 -19.55
N LEU A 53 -34.25 2.65 -18.24
CA LEU A 53 -33.14 2.37 -17.35
C LEU A 53 -32.91 0.84 -17.24
N PRO A 54 -31.72 0.34 -17.58
CA PRO A 54 -31.42 -1.08 -17.48
C PRO A 54 -31.13 -1.46 -16.01
N ALA A 55 -31.51 -2.68 -15.63
CA ALA A 55 -30.86 -3.30 -14.48
C ALA A 55 -29.41 -3.60 -14.86
N SER A 56 -28.48 -3.48 -13.90
CA SER A 56 -27.04 -3.63 -14.16
C SER A 56 -26.36 -4.46 -13.06
N LEU A 57 -25.26 -5.11 -13.42
CA LEU A 57 -24.35 -5.73 -12.45
C LEU A 57 -23.14 -4.78 -12.31
N ARG A 58 -22.89 -4.28 -11.10
CA ARG A 58 -21.71 -3.47 -10.79
C ARG A 58 -20.61 -4.39 -10.31
N ILE A 59 -19.48 -4.36 -10.99
CA ILE A 59 -18.35 -5.25 -10.71
C ILE A 59 -17.24 -4.40 -10.10
N ASN A 60 -16.92 -4.66 -8.83
CA ASN A 60 -15.74 -4.10 -8.18
C ASN A 60 -14.58 -5.08 -8.33
N LEU A 61 -13.40 -4.58 -8.70
CA LEU A 61 -12.22 -5.40 -8.92
C LEU A 61 -11.28 -5.36 -7.71
N ASN A 62 -10.53 -6.44 -7.51
CA ASN A 62 -9.44 -6.48 -6.53
C ASN A 62 -8.28 -5.55 -6.96
N ASP A 63 -8.03 -5.48 -8.26
CA ASP A 63 -7.09 -4.53 -8.88
C ASP A 63 -7.81 -3.80 -10.02
N PRO A 64 -7.99 -2.46 -9.92
CA PRO A 64 -8.62 -1.68 -10.97
C PRO A 64 -7.94 -1.80 -12.34
N SER A 65 -6.65 -2.15 -12.39
CA SER A 65 -5.88 -2.34 -13.63
C SER A 65 -6.40 -3.51 -14.48
N ASN A 66 -7.07 -4.48 -13.86
CA ASN A 66 -7.60 -5.67 -14.52
C ASN A 66 -8.93 -5.43 -15.28
N TYR A 67 -9.45 -4.20 -15.32
CA TYR A 67 -10.74 -3.91 -15.94
C TYR A 67 -10.81 -4.32 -17.42
N LYS A 68 -9.71 -4.20 -18.18
CA LYS A 68 -9.63 -4.64 -19.59
C LYS A 68 -9.85 -6.14 -19.74
N LEU A 69 -9.27 -6.93 -18.84
CA LEU A 69 -9.38 -8.39 -18.83
C LEU A 69 -10.83 -8.85 -18.62
N ILE A 70 -11.54 -8.18 -17.72
CA ILE A 70 -12.96 -8.47 -17.45
C ILE A 70 -13.83 -8.09 -18.65
N ILE A 71 -13.56 -6.94 -19.29
CA ILE A 71 -14.27 -6.53 -20.51
C ILE A 71 -14.08 -7.58 -21.60
N GLU A 72 -12.85 -8.03 -21.84
CA GLU A 72 -12.55 -9.04 -22.86
C GLU A 72 -13.23 -10.39 -22.57
N ARG A 73 -13.29 -10.82 -21.29
CA ARG A 73 -13.98 -12.06 -20.90
C ARG A 73 -15.50 -11.99 -21.05
N LEU A 74 -16.06 -10.79 -20.93
CA LEU A 74 -17.50 -10.56 -21.05
C LEU A 74 -17.93 -10.18 -22.47
N ASP A 75 -16.98 -9.80 -23.31
CA ASP A 75 -17.23 -9.52 -24.72
C ASP A 75 -17.73 -10.78 -25.44
N GLY A 76 -18.85 -10.66 -26.15
CA GLY A 76 -19.51 -11.79 -26.81
C GLY A 76 -20.36 -12.70 -25.91
N ASN A 77 -20.50 -12.42 -24.60
CA ASN A 77 -21.43 -13.17 -23.76
C ASN A 77 -22.90 -12.82 -24.11
N PRO A 78 -23.73 -13.80 -24.53
CA PRO A 78 -25.11 -13.52 -24.95
C PRO A 78 -26.03 -13.03 -23.83
N ALA A 79 -25.63 -13.18 -22.56
CA ALA A 79 -26.35 -12.64 -21.40
C ALA A 79 -26.03 -11.17 -21.11
N VAL A 80 -25.01 -10.59 -21.75
CA VAL A 80 -24.55 -9.21 -21.54
C VAL A 80 -25.01 -8.34 -22.70
N LYS A 81 -25.80 -7.31 -22.40
CA LYS A 81 -26.32 -6.38 -23.42
C LYS A 81 -25.33 -5.25 -23.75
N GLU A 82 -24.70 -4.69 -22.72
CA GLU A 82 -23.80 -3.54 -22.83
C GLU A 82 -22.84 -3.56 -21.63
N ILE A 83 -21.56 -3.25 -21.87
CA ILE A 83 -20.56 -3.10 -20.82
C ILE A 83 -20.17 -1.63 -20.76
N ARG A 84 -20.42 -0.97 -19.64
CA ARG A 84 -20.01 0.42 -19.40
C ARG A 84 -18.82 0.45 -18.45
N THR A 85 -17.74 1.09 -18.89
CA THR A 85 -16.55 1.31 -18.07
C THR A 85 -16.04 2.74 -18.26
N SER A 86 -15.48 3.31 -17.20
CA SER A 86 -14.78 4.60 -17.23
C SER A 86 -13.27 4.37 -17.40
N GLY A 87 -12.87 3.60 -18.41
CA GLY A 87 -11.48 3.13 -18.58
C GLY A 87 -10.45 4.26 -18.58
N GLU A 88 -10.69 5.36 -19.28
CA GLU A 88 -9.77 6.51 -19.32
C GLU A 88 -9.60 7.16 -17.93
N ALA A 89 -10.67 7.25 -17.15
CA ALA A 89 -10.60 7.78 -15.78
C ALA A 89 -9.82 6.84 -14.85
N ILE A 90 -10.03 5.52 -14.99
CA ILE A 90 -9.27 4.50 -14.25
C ILE A 90 -7.78 4.60 -14.61
N GLU A 91 -7.42 4.60 -15.89
CA GLU A 91 -6.03 4.71 -16.35
C GLU A 91 -5.38 6.01 -15.87
N ARG A 92 -6.09 7.14 -15.91
CA ARG A 92 -5.59 8.41 -15.40
C ARG A 92 -5.33 8.34 -13.90
N LEU A 93 -6.24 7.79 -13.11
CA LEU A 93 -6.06 7.64 -11.66
C LEU A 93 -4.92 6.68 -11.31
N LEU A 94 -4.81 5.56 -12.02
CA LEU A 94 -3.71 4.60 -11.86
C LEU A 94 -2.37 5.25 -12.20
N SER A 95 -2.26 5.94 -13.33
CA SER A 95 -1.01 6.61 -13.73
C SER A 95 -0.55 7.70 -12.76
N LEU A 96 -1.50 8.45 -12.19
CA LEU A 96 -1.22 9.44 -11.14
C LEU A 96 -0.74 8.76 -9.86
N THR A 97 -1.40 7.67 -9.46
CA THR A 97 -1.02 6.88 -8.28
C THR A 97 0.37 6.29 -8.45
N ASP A 98 0.66 5.67 -9.59
CA ASP A 98 1.98 5.10 -9.90
C ASP A 98 3.07 6.16 -9.88
N THR A 99 2.82 7.33 -10.46
CA THR A 99 3.77 8.45 -10.45
C THR A 99 4.08 8.91 -9.03
N LEU A 100 3.05 9.00 -8.17
CA LEU A 100 3.21 9.35 -6.77
C LEU A 100 4.00 8.28 -6.00
N VAL A 101 3.67 7.00 -6.20
CA VAL A 101 4.36 5.87 -5.54
C VAL A 101 5.83 5.81 -5.94
N ILE A 102 6.14 5.95 -7.23
CA ILE A 102 7.52 5.97 -7.74
C ILE A 102 8.29 7.15 -7.15
N SER A 103 7.69 8.35 -7.14
CA SER A 103 8.32 9.56 -6.59
C SER A 103 8.57 9.44 -5.09
N ALA A 104 7.60 8.93 -4.32
CA ALA A 104 7.74 8.70 -2.89
C ALA A 104 8.80 7.64 -2.58
N SER A 105 8.86 6.57 -3.37
CA SER A 105 9.86 5.51 -3.25
C SER A 105 11.27 6.02 -3.56
N ALA A 106 11.44 6.84 -4.60
CA ALA A 106 12.71 7.49 -4.90
C ALA A 106 13.16 8.40 -3.74
N PHE A 107 12.24 9.18 -3.17
CA PHE A 107 12.53 10.04 -2.03
C PHE A 107 12.89 9.24 -0.77
N ALA A 108 12.16 8.15 -0.49
CA ALA A 108 12.46 7.25 0.62
C ALA A 108 13.85 6.61 0.48
N LEU A 109 14.25 6.20 -0.73
CA LEU A 109 15.59 5.69 -1.00
C LEU A 109 16.68 6.73 -0.73
N LEU A 110 16.46 7.99 -1.14
CA LEU A 110 17.40 9.08 -0.87
C LEU A 110 17.58 9.33 0.63
N ILE A 111 16.48 9.38 1.38
CA ILE A 111 16.54 9.53 2.85
C ILE A 111 17.22 8.32 3.50
N GLY A 112 16.89 7.11 3.06
CA GLY A 112 17.53 5.88 3.55
C GLY A 112 19.03 5.89 3.32
N PHE A 113 19.48 6.37 2.16
CA PHE A 113 20.91 6.52 1.86
C PHE A 113 21.59 7.61 2.72
N ALA A 114 20.92 8.74 2.94
CA ALA A 114 21.43 9.79 3.83
C ALA A 114 21.55 9.28 5.28
N ALA A 115 20.53 8.57 5.78
CA ALA A 115 20.55 7.95 7.09
C ALA A 115 21.67 6.91 7.22
N PHE A 116 21.90 6.10 6.18
CA PHE A 116 23.01 5.15 6.15
C PHE A 116 24.38 5.82 6.33
N ILE A 117 24.61 6.94 5.63
CA ILE A 117 25.85 7.72 5.78
C ILE A 117 25.98 8.30 7.19
N LEU A 118 24.88 8.82 7.76
CA LEU A 118 24.86 9.35 9.12
C LEU A 118 25.25 8.28 10.14
N ILE A 119 24.66 7.09 10.07
CA ILE A 119 25.00 5.96 10.97
C ILE A 119 26.49 5.64 10.89
N ILE A 120 27.05 5.51 9.68
CA ILE A 120 28.48 5.23 9.50
C ILE A 120 29.36 6.31 10.16
N ASN A 121 29.00 7.57 10.00
CA ASN A 121 29.76 8.69 10.57
C ASN A 121 29.68 8.69 12.10
N THR A 122 28.50 8.45 12.66
CA THR A 122 28.30 8.34 14.11
C THR A 122 29.14 7.19 14.69
N LEU A 123 29.09 6.01 14.08
CA LEU A 123 29.90 4.86 14.50
C LEU A 123 31.41 5.14 14.45
N ARG A 124 31.87 5.88 13.44
CA ARG A 124 33.28 6.28 13.34
C ARG A 124 33.68 7.23 14.47
N LEU A 125 32.83 8.22 14.77
CA LEU A 125 33.06 9.15 15.88
C LEU A 125 33.09 8.42 17.23
N ALA A 126 32.16 7.48 17.44
CA ALA A 126 32.11 6.65 18.65
C ALA A 126 33.36 5.75 18.78
N ALA A 127 33.80 5.12 17.70
CA ALA A 127 35.02 4.31 17.71
C ALA A 127 36.27 5.16 18.00
N TYR A 128 36.33 6.38 17.44
CA TYR A 128 37.45 7.30 17.67
C TYR A 128 37.53 7.76 19.13
N SER A 129 36.40 8.11 19.76
CA SER A 129 36.38 8.51 21.17
C SER A 129 36.82 7.37 22.10
N LYS A 130 36.52 6.12 21.72
CA LYS A 130 36.89 4.89 22.43
C LYS A 130 38.26 4.31 22.05
N LYS A 131 39.07 5.00 21.23
CA LYS A 131 40.34 4.47 20.68
C LYS A 131 41.32 3.95 21.73
N LYS A 132 41.42 4.61 22.89
CA LYS A 132 42.31 4.17 23.99
C LYS A 132 41.86 2.84 24.59
N GLU A 133 40.56 2.68 24.86
CA GLU A 133 39.97 1.45 25.39
C GLU A 133 40.16 0.29 24.40
N ILE A 134 39.90 0.55 23.11
CA ILE A 134 40.11 -0.43 22.03
C ILE A 134 41.58 -0.89 21.96
N LYS A 135 42.52 0.03 22.13
CA LYS A 135 43.97 -0.30 22.14
C LYS A 135 44.32 -1.22 23.31
N ILE A 136 43.77 -0.97 24.49
CA ILE A 136 43.96 -1.83 25.68
C ILE A 136 43.36 -3.21 25.43
N MET A 137 42.14 -3.29 24.89
CA MET A 137 41.49 -4.56 24.54
C MET A 137 42.32 -5.38 23.53
N ARG A 138 42.95 -4.73 22.55
CA ARG A 138 43.85 -5.42 21.61
C ARG A 138 45.12 -5.94 22.29
N LEU A 139 45.68 -5.21 23.26
CA LEU A 139 46.89 -5.63 23.99
C LEU A 139 46.68 -6.87 24.85
N ILE A 140 45.45 -7.06 25.37
CA ILE A 140 45.08 -8.26 26.14
C ILE A 140 44.61 -9.42 25.24
N GLY A 141 44.73 -9.30 23.91
CA GLY A 141 44.39 -10.36 22.96
C GLY A 141 42.90 -10.49 22.64
N ALA A 142 42.08 -9.46 22.89
CA ALA A 142 40.65 -9.51 22.54
C ALA A 142 40.46 -9.66 21.02
N SER A 143 39.50 -10.51 20.63
CA SER A 143 39.17 -10.73 19.21
C SER A 143 38.58 -9.46 18.58
N SER A 144 38.77 -9.31 17.27
CA SER A 144 38.18 -8.18 16.53
C SER A 144 36.65 -8.14 16.63
N THR A 145 36.01 -9.30 16.76
CA THR A 145 34.55 -9.39 16.93
C THR A 145 34.11 -8.84 18.28
N TYR A 146 34.85 -9.14 19.36
CA TYR A 146 34.53 -8.64 20.69
C TYR A 146 34.57 -7.10 20.75
N ILE A 147 35.53 -6.49 20.06
CA ILE A 147 35.65 -5.03 19.95
C ILE A 147 34.51 -4.41 19.13
N ARG A 148 34.00 -5.12 18.12
CA ARG A 148 32.94 -4.64 17.21
C ARG A 148 31.54 -4.77 17.78
N LEU A 149 31.32 -5.80 18.60
CA LEU A 149 30.02 -6.16 19.12
C LEU A 149 29.23 -5.00 19.78
N PRO A 150 29.80 -4.15 20.65
CA PRO A 150 29.03 -3.06 21.27
C PRO A 150 28.47 -2.06 20.24
N PHE A 151 29.25 -1.74 19.20
CA PHE A 151 28.84 -0.84 18.12
C PHE A 151 27.80 -1.46 17.17
N ILE A 152 27.80 -2.80 17.04
CA ILE A 152 26.75 -3.53 16.31
C ILE A 152 25.44 -3.46 17.08
N PHE A 153 25.48 -3.66 18.39
CA PHE A 153 24.29 -3.52 19.23
C PHE A 153 23.72 -2.11 19.20
N GLU A 154 24.56 -1.07 19.26
CA GLU A 154 24.13 0.33 19.16
C GLU A 154 23.36 0.58 17.85
N ALA A 155 23.94 0.23 16.70
CA ALA A 155 23.31 0.42 15.39
C ALA A 155 21.99 -0.37 15.22
N VAL A 156 21.93 -1.62 15.71
CA VAL A 156 20.72 -2.44 15.65
C VAL A 156 19.62 -1.89 16.55
N ILE A 157 19.96 -1.43 17.75
CA ILE A 157 18.98 -0.85 18.67
C ILE A 157 18.45 0.46 18.11
N GLU A 158 19.31 1.33 17.57
CA GLU A 158 18.89 2.58 16.93
C GLU A 158 17.95 2.32 15.74
N SER A 159 18.27 1.36 14.88
CA SER A 159 17.41 1.02 13.74
C SER A 159 16.07 0.46 14.19
N LEU A 160 16.05 -0.44 15.18
CA LEU A 160 14.82 -1.02 15.72
C LEU A 160 13.92 0.02 16.39
N ILE A 161 14.48 0.94 17.18
CA ILE A 161 13.73 2.03 17.81
C ILE A 161 13.14 2.95 16.74
N GLY A 162 13.95 3.38 15.76
CA GLY A 162 13.49 4.22 14.66
C GLY A 162 12.34 3.59 13.88
N THR A 163 12.47 2.30 13.52
CA THR A 163 11.41 1.56 12.84
C THR A 163 10.18 1.38 13.71
N SER A 164 10.33 1.10 15.01
CA SER A 164 9.19 0.93 15.92
C SER A 164 8.38 2.22 16.04
N ILE A 165 9.06 3.37 16.13
CA ILE A 165 8.42 4.69 16.14
C ILE A 165 7.71 4.94 14.81
N ALA A 166 8.37 4.69 13.67
CA ALA A 166 7.79 4.89 12.34
C ALA A 166 6.54 4.01 12.11
N VAL A 167 6.60 2.73 12.50
CA VAL A 167 5.46 1.81 12.44
C VAL A 167 4.33 2.30 13.34
N GLY A 168 4.62 2.71 14.58
CA GLY A 168 3.62 3.24 15.49
C GLY A 168 2.90 4.48 14.93
N PHE A 169 3.66 5.40 14.32
CA PHE A 169 3.09 6.54 13.60
C PHE A 169 2.24 6.13 12.39
N GLY A 170 2.69 5.15 11.61
CA GLY A 170 1.95 4.62 10.47
C GLY A 170 0.60 4.04 10.88
N TRP A 171 0.58 3.20 11.92
CA TRP A 171 -0.65 2.65 12.49
C TRP A 171 -1.59 3.75 13.01
N ALA A 172 -1.06 4.74 13.73
CA ALA A 172 -1.86 5.87 14.22
C ALA A 172 -2.46 6.70 13.07
N LEU A 173 -1.73 6.90 11.98
CA LEU A 173 -2.21 7.59 10.77
C LEU A 173 -3.33 6.81 10.07
N ILE A 174 -3.19 5.48 9.96
CA ILE A 174 -4.22 4.61 9.37
C ILE A 174 -5.49 4.68 10.22
N GLU A 175 -5.38 4.51 11.54
CA GLU A 175 -6.53 4.54 12.45
C GLU A 175 -7.21 5.91 12.45
N TYR A 176 -6.43 7.00 12.46
CA TYR A 176 -6.96 8.36 12.34
C TYR A 176 -7.70 8.57 11.01
N SER A 177 -7.16 8.03 9.90
CA SER A 177 -7.78 8.15 8.58
C SER A 177 -9.13 7.43 8.52
N LYS A 178 -9.25 6.24 9.14
CA LYS A 178 -10.52 5.51 9.27
C LYS A 178 -11.59 6.32 10.03
N SER A 179 -11.18 7.11 11.03
CA SER A 179 -12.11 7.90 11.85
C SER A 179 -12.62 9.19 11.18
N SER A 180 -12.01 9.61 10.07
CA SER A 180 -12.41 10.83 9.36
C SER A 180 -13.51 10.52 8.35
N VAL A 181 -14.64 11.22 8.45
CA VAL A 181 -15.85 11.10 7.59
C VAL A 181 -15.54 11.20 6.08
N VAL A 182 -14.37 11.73 5.70
CA VAL A 182 -13.91 11.84 4.30
C VAL A 182 -13.42 10.51 3.73
N ALA A 183 -12.98 9.56 4.57
CA ALA A 183 -12.51 8.25 4.11
C ALA A 183 -13.66 7.32 3.71
N ASP A 184 -14.71 7.22 4.52
CA ASP A 184 -15.88 6.35 4.27
C ASP A 184 -16.59 6.62 2.93
N SER A 185 -16.47 7.83 2.37
CA SER A 185 -17.21 8.24 1.17
C SER A 185 -16.40 8.24 -0.13
N ILE A 186 -15.07 8.27 -0.08
CA ILE A 186 -14.20 8.36 -1.28
C ILE A 186 -13.16 7.23 -1.32
N PHE A 187 -12.74 6.73 -0.17
CA PHE A 187 -11.64 5.78 -0.04
C PHE A 187 -12.04 4.70 0.98
N ASP A 188 -12.88 3.76 0.56
CA ASP A 188 -13.19 2.51 1.28
C ASP A 188 -11.92 1.64 1.39
N ILE A 189 -10.91 2.14 2.11
CA ILE A 189 -9.59 1.54 2.29
C ILE A 189 -9.74 0.51 3.41
N ASN A 190 -10.33 -0.63 3.07
CA ASN A 190 -10.31 -1.80 3.92
C ASN A 190 -8.96 -2.51 3.76
N ILE A 191 -7.95 -2.06 4.52
CA ILE A 191 -6.68 -2.78 4.62
C ILE A 191 -6.88 -3.89 5.65
N SER A 192 -6.64 -5.13 5.19
CA SER A 192 -6.63 -6.30 6.07
C SER A 192 -5.60 -6.15 7.18
N ASP A 193 -6.00 -6.43 8.42
CA ASP A 193 -5.11 -6.42 9.59
C ASP A 193 -3.93 -7.42 9.41
N ASP A 194 -4.18 -8.55 8.75
CA ASP A 194 -3.14 -9.55 8.45
C ASP A 194 -2.04 -8.96 7.56
N TYR A 195 -2.41 -8.14 6.58
CA TYR A 195 -1.45 -7.45 5.72
C TYR A 195 -0.63 -6.43 6.52
N LEU A 196 -1.27 -5.66 7.41
CA LEU A 196 -0.57 -4.69 8.25
C LEU A 196 0.42 -5.36 9.21
N ILE A 197 0.03 -6.48 9.83
CA ILE A 197 0.92 -7.27 10.70
C ILE A 197 2.11 -7.81 9.89
N PHE A 198 1.85 -8.40 8.73
CA PHE A 198 2.91 -8.91 7.85
C PHE A 198 3.88 -7.80 7.42
N LEU A 199 3.36 -6.62 7.07
CA LEU A 199 4.16 -5.45 6.71
C LEU A 199 5.01 -4.97 7.89
N THR A 200 4.42 -4.86 9.08
CA THR A 200 5.15 -4.47 10.31
C THR A 200 6.29 -5.45 10.61
N LEU A 201 6.04 -6.76 10.55
CA LEU A 201 7.07 -7.78 10.77
C LEU A 201 8.18 -7.69 9.71
N SER A 202 7.81 -7.48 8.45
CA SER A 202 8.76 -7.31 7.35
C SER A 202 9.66 -6.08 7.53
N LEU A 203 9.09 -4.95 7.97
CA LEU A 203 9.85 -3.73 8.26
C LEU A 203 10.81 -3.89 9.44
N LEU A 204 10.38 -4.54 10.52
CA LEU A 204 11.26 -4.83 11.66
C LEU A 204 12.40 -5.77 11.26
N MET A 205 12.11 -6.80 10.46
CA MET A 205 13.14 -7.68 9.91
C MET A 205 14.13 -6.94 9.01
N PHE A 206 13.63 -6.08 8.13
CA PHE A 206 14.49 -5.26 7.26
C PHE A 206 15.36 -4.31 8.07
N SER A 207 14.82 -3.72 9.14
CA SER A 207 15.55 -2.84 10.06
C SER A 207 16.69 -3.55 10.79
N LEU A 208 16.47 -4.79 11.21
CA LEU A 208 17.52 -5.62 11.82
C LEU A 208 18.67 -5.87 10.82
N ILE A 209 18.33 -6.27 9.59
CA ILE A 209 19.31 -6.52 8.52
C ILE A 209 20.06 -5.23 8.18
N PHE A 210 19.34 -4.11 8.07
CA PHE A 210 19.90 -2.81 7.75
C PHE A 210 20.86 -2.32 8.85
N GLY A 211 20.50 -2.42 10.12
CA GLY A 211 21.37 -2.05 11.25
C GLY A 211 22.65 -2.88 11.29
N LEU A 212 22.54 -4.20 11.10
CA LEU A 212 23.70 -5.09 10.99
C LEU A 212 24.61 -4.72 9.81
N PHE A 213 24.02 -4.44 8.64
CA PHE A 213 24.76 -4.08 7.43
C PHE A 213 25.47 -2.72 7.57
N ALA A 214 24.77 -1.70 8.07
CA ALA A 214 25.34 -0.37 8.32
C ALA A 214 26.49 -0.44 9.32
N SER A 215 26.32 -1.20 10.40
CA SER A 215 27.36 -1.39 11.40
C SER A 215 28.58 -2.12 10.85
N PHE A 216 28.37 -3.18 10.08
CA PHE A 216 29.45 -3.93 9.45
C PHE A 216 30.32 -3.03 8.54
N VAL A 217 29.67 -2.19 7.72
CA VAL A 217 30.37 -1.25 6.84
C VAL A 217 31.07 -0.14 7.64
N GLY A 218 30.40 0.45 8.63
CA GLY A 218 30.93 1.55 9.42
C GLY A 218 32.16 1.16 10.25
N ILE A 219 32.09 0.04 10.97
CA ILE A 219 33.15 -0.36 11.91
C ILE A 219 34.34 -1.00 11.19
N ARG A 220 34.12 -1.75 10.09
CA ARG A 220 35.22 -2.35 9.31
C ARG A 220 36.22 -1.29 8.87
N LYS A 221 35.73 -0.11 8.48
CA LYS A 221 36.58 1.02 8.11
C LYS A 221 37.24 1.65 9.34
N ALA A 222 36.47 1.90 10.41
CA ALA A 222 36.97 2.59 11.61
C ALA A 222 38.04 1.83 12.41
N LEU A 223 38.07 0.48 12.36
CA LEU A 223 39.05 -0.33 13.09
C LEU A 223 40.32 -0.67 12.29
N ASN A 224 40.29 -0.46 10.97
CA ASN A 224 41.43 -0.68 10.09
C ASN A 224 42.29 0.60 9.93
N ASP A 225 41.75 1.77 10.26
CA ASP A 225 42.43 3.07 10.36
C ASP A 225 42.98 3.32 11.79
#